data_AF-A0A928RNL7-F1
#
_entry.id   AF-A0A928RNL7-F1
#
_cell.length_a   1.000
_cell.length_b   1.000
_cell.length_c   1.000
_cell.angle_alpha   90.00
_cell.angle_beta   90.00
_cell.angle_gamma   90.00
#
_symmetry.space_group_name_H-M   'P 1'
#
loop_
_entity.id
_entity.type
_entity.pdbx_description
1 polymer ?
#
loop_
_entity_poly.entity_id
_entity_poly.type
_entity_poly.pdbx_seq_one_letter_code
_entity_poly.pdbx_strand_id
1 'polypeptide(L)'
;MIQKHLTYQEMTNYGCFYTPQKFVDNLIEKIKVNIPEYQDFIFLDSSSGYGSFLQSLTGLTTIGCDIDEKAVEIAKSKDKKSKYFCLNTLSNFSRQAISITDNEKLIVIGNPPYNDTTSKVKQELKHEKPCDIDADLKTRDLGISFMLSYNKLQADYVAILHPLSYMIKKANYKLLKPFYNNYTLIDHSIINSQEFSMTSKTKGFPIIIALYKRDKKGLSFKDIENLEFKTIDNRTFNLKLDSIKNYISKYPSKFKQHSDSDIFFFTMRDINALNRSRTFIQDYGENSIIIDKNKLAYYCYVDVFKRYIHKLPYYYGNIDVFINNQEFQNIKDVFITNSFERHPWLKDKNIEYNYNNNYNLIDAYFKNLFGE
;
A
#
# COMPACT_ATOMS: atom_id res chain seq x y z
N MET A 1 6.90 19.15 11.24
CA MET A 1 8.30 19.56 11.04
C MET A 1 8.96 18.61 10.04
N ILE A 2 9.50 19.08 8.92
CA ILE A 2 10.22 18.20 7.97
C ILE A 2 11.60 17.80 8.56
N GLN A 3 12.11 16.59 8.25
CA GLN A 3 13.50 16.23 8.54
C GLN A 3 14.43 17.09 7.66
N LYS A 4 14.90 18.21 8.21
CA LYS A 4 15.67 19.23 7.47
C LYS A 4 17.12 18.83 7.17
N HIS A 5 17.65 17.79 7.80
CA HIS A 5 19.04 17.36 7.61
C HIS A 5 19.21 16.44 6.39
N LEU A 6 18.15 15.74 5.97
CA LEU A 6 18.15 14.91 4.77
C LEU A 6 17.71 15.72 3.54
N THR A 7 18.38 15.48 2.42
CA THR A 7 17.93 15.90 1.10
C THR A 7 16.63 15.18 0.71
N TYR A 8 15.92 15.72 -0.29
CA TYR A 8 14.73 15.07 -0.84
C TYR A 8 15.01 13.67 -1.42
N GLN A 9 16.21 13.49 -1.98
CA GLN A 9 16.67 12.22 -2.53
C GLN A 9 16.86 11.19 -1.41
N GLU A 10 17.54 11.57 -0.32
CA GLU A 10 17.75 10.70 0.85
C GLU A 10 16.43 10.31 1.52
N MET A 11 15.53 11.28 1.78
CA MET A 11 14.20 10.97 2.32
C MET A 11 13.43 9.99 1.43
N THR A 12 13.54 10.13 0.11
CA THR A 12 12.91 9.20 -0.83
C THR A 12 13.56 7.81 -0.79
N ASN A 13 14.89 7.75 -0.75
CA ASN A 13 15.65 6.49 -0.76
C ASN A 13 15.49 5.71 0.54
N TYR A 14 15.35 6.40 1.66
CA TYR A 14 15.14 5.78 2.96
C TYR A 14 13.66 5.60 3.29
N GLY A 15 12.73 6.20 2.53
CA GLY A 15 11.31 6.16 2.84
C GLY A 15 10.95 6.94 4.13
N CYS A 16 11.82 7.86 4.55
CA CYS A 16 11.70 8.62 5.79
C CYS A 16 10.87 9.88 5.55
N PHE A 17 9.57 9.82 5.87
CA PHE A 17 8.67 10.97 5.78
C PHE A 17 8.21 11.40 7.16
N TYR A 18 8.16 12.71 7.39
CA TYR A 18 7.60 13.24 8.63
C TYR A 18 6.11 12.91 8.74
N THR A 19 5.71 12.34 9.87
CA THR A 19 4.31 12.05 10.19
C THR A 19 3.59 13.30 10.69
N PRO A 20 2.54 13.78 10.02
CA PRO A 20 1.68 14.84 10.53
C PRO A 20 1.12 14.55 11.94
N GLN A 21 1.07 15.57 12.79
CA GLN A 21 0.62 15.44 14.19
C GLN A 21 -0.78 14.82 14.31
N LYS A 22 -1.72 15.19 13.43
CA LYS A 22 -3.06 14.60 13.39
C LYS A 22 -3.08 13.06 13.30
N PHE A 23 -2.09 12.46 12.65
CA PHE A 23 -2.00 11.00 12.54
C PHE A 23 -1.30 10.36 13.74
N VAL A 24 -0.36 11.07 14.37
CA VAL A 24 0.21 10.69 15.66
C VAL A 24 -0.90 10.65 16.71
N ASP A 25 -1.67 11.72 16.82
CA ASP A 25 -2.78 11.85 17.77
C ASP A 25 -3.83 10.77 17.54
N ASN A 26 -4.21 10.51 16.27
CA ASN A 26 -5.16 9.47 15.92
C ASN A 26 -4.70 8.07 16.39
N LEU A 27 -3.43 7.74 16.21
CA LEU A 27 -2.88 6.46 16.62
C LEU A 27 -2.83 6.32 18.15
N ILE A 28 -2.48 7.39 18.86
CA ILE A 28 -2.50 7.43 20.32
C ILE A 28 -3.92 7.33 20.88
N GLU A 29 -4.91 7.98 20.27
CA GLU A 29 -6.32 7.80 20.64
C GLU A 29 -6.76 6.35 20.50
N LYS A 30 -6.43 5.70 19.37
CA LYS A 30 -6.73 4.27 19.19
C LYS A 30 -6.15 3.41 20.30
N ILE A 31 -4.92 3.68 20.73
CA ILE A 31 -4.29 2.99 21.87
C ILE A 31 -5.09 3.24 23.15
N LYS A 32 -5.37 4.50 23.50
CA LYS A 32 -6.08 4.87 24.73
C LYS A 32 -7.49 4.27 24.82
N VAL A 33 -8.19 4.22 23.70
CA VAL A 33 -9.57 3.68 23.62
C VAL A 33 -9.58 2.17 23.77
N ASN A 34 -8.61 1.48 23.17
CA ASN A 34 -8.63 0.01 23.08
C ASN A 34 -7.79 -0.69 24.17
N ILE A 35 -6.92 0.03 24.88
CA ILE A 35 -5.98 -0.49 25.87
C ILE A 35 -6.10 0.35 27.15
N PRO A 36 -7.04 0.06 28.07
CA PRO A 36 -7.27 0.88 29.27
C PRO A 36 -6.02 1.04 30.16
N GLU A 37 -5.19 0.01 30.24
CA GLU A 37 -3.97 -0.08 31.03
C GLU A 37 -2.71 0.29 30.23
N TYR A 38 -2.83 1.10 29.17
CA TYR A 38 -1.71 1.46 28.29
C TYR A 38 -0.54 2.12 29.03
N GLN A 39 -0.76 2.74 30.20
CA GLN A 39 0.30 3.39 30.97
C GLN A 39 1.31 2.40 31.56
N ASP A 40 0.94 1.11 31.68
CA ASP A 40 1.82 0.04 32.16
C ASP A 40 2.83 -0.43 31.10
N PHE A 41 2.68 0.04 29.85
CA PHE A 41 3.47 -0.42 28.73
C PHE A 41 4.68 0.47 28.48
N ILE A 42 5.75 -0.14 27.98
CA ILE A 42 6.85 0.55 27.33
C ILE A 42 6.46 0.83 25.88
N PHE A 43 6.64 2.07 25.44
CA PHE A 43 6.41 2.48 24.06
C PHE A 43 7.75 2.52 23.31
N LEU A 44 7.85 1.74 22.24
CA LEU A 44 9.03 1.69 21.37
C LEU A 44 8.70 2.26 20.00
N ASP A 45 9.41 3.31 19.60
CA ASP A 45 9.50 3.73 18.20
C ASP A 45 10.86 3.30 17.64
N SER A 46 10.86 2.22 16.85
CA SER A 46 12.09 1.56 16.35
C SER A 46 12.76 2.30 15.18
N SER A 47 12.13 3.36 14.67
CA SER A 47 12.58 4.18 13.54
C SER A 47 12.07 5.60 13.74
N SER A 48 12.47 6.18 14.88
CA SER A 48 11.81 7.31 15.51
C SER A 48 12.03 8.65 14.83
N GLY A 49 13.03 8.77 13.96
CA GLY A 49 13.43 10.01 13.32
C GLY A 49 13.63 11.10 14.37
N TYR A 50 12.80 12.14 14.32
CA TYR A 50 12.85 13.26 15.28
C TYR A 50 12.01 13.02 16.55
N GLY A 51 11.52 11.81 16.78
CA GLY A 51 10.78 11.40 17.98
C GLY A 51 9.36 11.96 18.07
N SER A 52 8.66 12.16 16.95
CA SER A 52 7.33 12.80 16.97
C SER A 52 6.29 12.02 17.75
N PHE A 53 6.29 10.69 17.66
CA PHE A 53 5.35 9.87 18.43
C PHE A 53 5.63 9.93 19.93
N LEU A 54 6.91 9.88 20.31
CA LEU A 54 7.32 9.84 21.72
C LEU A 54 7.05 11.18 22.44
N GLN A 55 7.22 12.31 21.75
CA GLN A 55 6.85 13.63 22.29
C GLN A 55 5.38 13.70 22.74
N SER A 56 4.47 13.05 22.01
CA SER A 56 3.04 13.01 22.33
C SER A 56 2.67 12.03 23.44
N LEU A 57 3.64 11.23 23.93
CA LEU A 57 3.48 10.24 25.00
C LEU A 57 4.13 10.70 26.31
N THR A 58 4.17 12.02 26.55
CA THR A 58 4.79 12.62 27.73
C THR A 58 4.24 11.99 29.02
N GLY A 59 5.16 11.54 29.88
CA GLY A 59 4.83 10.92 31.17
C GLY A 59 4.75 9.39 31.15
N LEU A 60 4.88 8.77 29.97
CA LEU A 60 4.99 7.32 29.81
C LEU A 60 6.45 6.88 29.68
N THR A 61 6.69 5.57 29.79
CA THR A 61 8.01 4.99 29.52
C THR A 61 8.19 4.80 28.03
N THR A 62 9.07 5.61 27.44
CA THR A 62 9.26 5.72 25.99
C THR A 62 10.71 5.48 25.58
N ILE A 63 10.88 4.75 24.47
CA ILE A 63 12.18 4.43 23.87
C ILE A 63 12.11 4.74 22.38
N GLY A 64 13.07 5.55 21.90
CA GLY A 64 13.28 5.83 20.48
C GLY A 64 14.57 5.22 19.98
N CYS A 65 14.51 4.59 18.82
CA CYS A 65 15.69 4.15 18.09
C CYS A 65 15.69 4.78 16.71
N ASP A 66 16.85 5.15 16.20
CA ASP A 66 17.05 5.44 14.79
C ASP A 66 18.48 5.08 14.39
N ILE A 67 18.71 4.78 13.12
CA ILE A 67 20.05 4.52 12.60
C ILE A 67 20.79 5.83 12.32
N ASP A 68 20.05 6.92 12.12
CA ASP A 68 20.60 8.25 11.88
C ASP A 68 20.93 8.96 13.19
N GLU A 69 22.22 9.10 13.48
CA GLU A 69 22.74 9.79 14.67
C GLU A 69 22.20 11.21 14.79
N LYS A 70 22.06 11.94 13.67
CA LYS A 70 21.58 13.32 13.70
C LYS A 70 20.11 13.40 14.05
N ALA A 71 19.31 12.46 13.54
CA ALA A 71 17.91 12.34 13.92
C ALA A 71 17.76 12.06 15.42
N VAL A 72 18.57 11.14 15.96
CA VAL A 72 18.62 10.82 17.39
C VAL A 72 19.02 12.02 18.26
N GLU A 73 20.05 12.77 17.88
CA GLU A 73 20.44 14.00 18.58
C GLU A 73 19.29 15.02 18.64
N ILE A 74 18.62 15.23 17.52
CA ILE A 74 17.48 16.16 17.42
C ILE A 74 16.32 15.67 18.28
N ALA A 75 16.03 14.37 18.28
CA ALA A 75 14.98 13.79 19.11
C ALA A 75 15.28 13.99 20.61
N LYS A 76 16.50 13.66 21.06
CA LYS A 76 16.98 13.90 22.44
C LYS A 76 16.88 15.37 22.86
N SER A 77 17.12 16.30 21.93
CA SER A 77 17.03 17.74 22.22
C SER A 77 15.59 18.21 22.46
N LYS A 78 14.61 17.56 21.83
CA LYS A 78 13.18 17.89 21.91
C LYS A 78 12.48 17.19 23.06
N ASP A 79 12.89 15.97 23.38
CA ASP A 79 12.36 15.19 24.48
C ASP A 79 13.50 14.58 25.29
N LYS A 80 13.71 15.11 26.50
CA LYS A 80 14.75 14.62 27.42
C LYS A 80 14.26 13.47 28.30
N LYS A 81 12.96 13.14 28.28
CA LYS A 81 12.36 12.12 29.14
C LYS A 81 12.43 10.73 28.50
N SER A 82 12.27 10.65 27.19
CA SER A 82 12.46 9.40 26.44
C SER A 82 13.93 8.94 26.45
N LYS A 83 14.14 7.63 26.45
CA LYS A 83 15.46 7.04 26.18
C LYS A 83 15.66 6.95 24.67
N TYR A 84 16.86 7.28 24.18
CA TYR A 84 17.15 7.26 22.75
C TYR A 84 18.46 6.54 22.43
N PHE A 85 18.41 5.67 21.43
CA PHE A 85 19.54 4.87 20.96
C PHE A 85 19.79 5.07 19.47
N CYS A 86 21.07 5.23 19.08
CA CYS A 86 21.49 5.22 17.69
C CYS A 86 21.84 3.79 17.28
N LEU A 87 20.90 3.05 16.70
CA LEU A 87 21.00 1.61 16.43
C LEU A 87 20.25 1.22 15.16
N ASN A 88 20.76 0.20 14.47
CA ASN A 88 20.01 -0.48 13.42
C ASN A 88 19.05 -1.51 14.03
N THR A 89 17.75 -1.21 14.03
CA THR A 89 16.72 -2.06 14.63
C THR A 89 16.29 -3.26 13.78
N LEU A 90 16.92 -3.45 12.60
CA LEU A 90 16.72 -4.60 11.73
C LEU A 90 17.89 -5.60 11.75
N SER A 91 18.97 -5.33 12.49
CA SER A 91 20.18 -6.16 12.54
C SER A 91 20.57 -6.46 13.99
N ASN A 92 20.57 -7.75 14.37
CA ASN A 92 20.88 -8.23 15.73
C ASN A 92 20.13 -7.48 16.85
N PHE A 93 18.90 -7.01 16.57
CA PHE A 93 18.11 -6.22 17.50
C PHE A 93 17.26 -7.11 18.41
N SER A 94 17.27 -6.82 19.71
CA SER A 94 16.50 -7.52 20.73
C SER A 94 15.98 -6.56 21.80
N ARG A 95 15.08 -7.04 22.66
CA ARG A 95 14.61 -6.26 23.82
C ARG A 95 15.77 -5.84 24.73
N GLN A 96 16.73 -6.74 24.92
CA GLN A 96 17.90 -6.51 25.77
C GLN A 96 18.81 -5.39 25.23
N ALA A 97 18.87 -5.22 23.90
CA ALA A 97 19.65 -4.15 23.25
C ALA A 97 19.20 -2.73 23.67
N ILE A 98 17.96 -2.60 24.15
CA ILE A 98 17.38 -1.35 24.65
C ILE A 98 16.95 -1.45 26.12
N SER A 99 17.55 -2.40 26.86
CA SER A 99 17.30 -2.62 28.29
C SER A 99 15.85 -2.93 28.65
N ILE A 100 15.14 -3.64 27.77
CA ILE A 100 13.84 -4.24 28.03
C ILE A 100 14.02 -5.74 28.30
N THR A 101 13.31 -6.26 29.29
CA THR A 101 13.21 -7.68 29.62
C THR A 101 12.06 -8.35 28.87
N ASP A 102 12.09 -9.68 28.77
CA ASP A 102 11.08 -10.42 28.00
C ASP A 102 9.68 -10.37 28.64
N ASN A 103 9.57 -10.05 29.93
CA ASN A 103 8.30 -9.98 30.66
C ASN A 103 7.67 -8.58 30.65
N GLU A 104 8.39 -7.54 30.22
CA GLU A 104 7.84 -6.19 30.18
C GLU A 104 6.82 -6.02 29.04
N LYS A 105 5.71 -5.38 29.35
CA LYS A 105 4.65 -5.09 28.38
C LYS A 105 5.14 -4.07 27.35
N LEU A 106 5.01 -4.36 26.06
CA LEU A 106 5.59 -3.57 24.97
C LEU A 106 4.53 -3.17 23.92
N ILE A 107 4.42 -1.88 23.65
CA ILE A 107 3.73 -1.33 22.49
C ILE A 107 4.79 -0.79 21.53
N VAL A 108 4.86 -1.36 20.33
CA VAL A 108 5.60 -0.71 19.24
C VAL A 108 4.71 0.34 18.60
N ILE A 109 5.19 1.58 18.50
CA ILE A 109 4.49 2.70 17.88
C ILE A 109 5.34 3.36 16.80
N GLY A 110 4.78 3.75 15.67
CA GLY A 110 5.54 4.58 14.73
C GLY A 110 5.04 4.62 13.29
N ASN A 111 5.88 5.19 12.44
CA ASN A 111 5.72 5.18 10.99
C ASN A 111 7.01 4.61 10.39
N PRO A 112 7.15 3.28 10.30
CA PRO A 112 8.36 2.68 9.78
C PRO A 112 8.64 3.13 8.35
N PRO A 113 9.91 3.28 7.96
CA PRO A 113 10.26 3.59 6.59
C PRO A 113 9.77 2.47 5.67
N TYR A 114 9.05 2.85 4.62
CA TYR A 114 8.65 1.93 3.55
C TYR A 114 9.31 2.37 2.24
N ASN A 115 10.15 1.51 1.68
CA ASN A 115 10.70 1.69 0.34
C ASN A 115 10.81 0.32 -0.35
N ASP A 116 9.98 0.12 -1.38
CA ASP A 116 10.16 -0.99 -2.30
C ASP A 116 11.35 -0.69 -3.21
N THR A 117 12.46 -1.37 -2.97
CA THR A 117 13.70 -1.30 -3.76
C THR A 117 13.47 -1.64 -5.25
N THR A 118 12.36 -2.30 -5.60
CA THR A 118 11.99 -2.67 -6.98
C THR A 118 10.99 -1.73 -7.65
N SER A 119 10.51 -0.69 -6.94
CA SER A 119 9.60 0.29 -7.55
C SER A 119 10.33 1.02 -8.69
N LYS A 120 9.76 0.96 -9.92
CA LYS A 120 10.30 1.59 -11.14
C LYS A 120 10.41 3.13 -11.04
N VAL A 121 9.75 3.72 -10.05
CA VAL A 121 9.81 5.16 -9.80
C VAL A 121 11.15 5.46 -9.13
N LYS A 122 11.95 6.32 -9.76
CA LYS A 122 13.26 6.79 -9.25
C LYS A 122 14.31 5.67 -9.09
N GLN A 123 14.35 4.68 -9.99
CA GLN A 123 15.38 3.62 -9.99
C GLN A 123 16.80 4.19 -10.03
N GLU A 124 17.03 5.29 -10.75
CA GLU A 124 18.30 6.03 -10.82
C GLU A 124 18.74 6.66 -9.50
N LEU A 125 17.88 6.67 -8.47
CA LEU A 125 18.22 7.16 -7.13
C LEU A 125 18.46 6.00 -6.14
N LYS A 126 18.06 4.76 -6.47
CA LYS A 126 18.07 3.59 -5.56
C LYS A 126 19.30 2.72 -5.79
N HIS A 127 20.48 3.19 -5.39
CA HIS A 127 21.74 2.50 -5.68
C HIS A 127 22.36 1.72 -4.51
N GLU A 128 21.84 1.85 -3.28
CA GLU A 128 22.43 1.21 -2.10
C GLU A 128 21.39 0.45 -1.27
N LYS A 129 21.78 -0.70 -0.72
CA LYS A 129 21.03 -1.34 0.38
C LYS A 129 21.28 -0.48 1.62
N PRO A 130 20.26 0.17 2.19
CA PRO A 130 20.48 1.25 3.14
C PRO A 130 21.08 0.78 4.48
N CYS A 131 20.94 -0.50 4.83
CA CYS A 131 21.52 -1.07 6.03
C CYS A 131 21.56 -2.61 5.99
N ASP A 132 22.29 -3.20 6.94
CA ASP A 132 22.22 -4.64 7.22
C ASP A 132 20.86 -5.04 7.80
N ILE A 133 20.36 -6.21 7.40
CA ILE A 133 19.08 -6.75 7.85
C ILE A 133 19.25 -8.23 8.13
N ASP A 134 18.80 -8.69 9.30
CA ASP A 134 18.82 -10.11 9.67
C ASP A 134 18.12 -10.96 8.61
N ALA A 135 18.65 -12.17 8.35
CA ALA A 135 18.18 -13.02 7.25
C ALA A 135 16.69 -13.38 7.35
N ASP A 136 16.15 -13.52 8.56
CA ASP A 136 14.74 -13.83 8.83
C ASP A 136 13.79 -12.63 8.66
N LEU A 137 14.33 -11.41 8.75
CA LEU A 137 13.59 -10.15 8.56
C LEU A 137 13.71 -9.63 7.12
N LYS A 138 14.71 -10.08 6.38
CA LYS A 138 15.11 -9.52 5.10
C LYS A 138 14.04 -9.72 4.03
N THR A 139 13.46 -8.60 3.61
CA THR A 139 12.59 -8.55 2.43
C THR A 139 13.02 -7.42 1.49
N ARG A 140 12.40 -7.35 0.32
CA ARG A 140 12.65 -6.28 -0.67
C ARG A 140 12.08 -4.92 -0.29
N ASP A 141 11.22 -4.87 0.73
CA ASP A 141 10.54 -3.67 1.21
C ASP A 141 10.81 -3.49 2.71
N LEU A 142 11.45 -2.39 3.09
CA LEU A 142 11.82 -2.11 4.47
C LEU A 142 10.63 -2.14 5.44
N GLY A 143 9.46 -1.65 5.03
CA GLY A 143 8.30 -1.60 5.92
C GLY A 143 7.82 -2.99 6.31
N ILE A 144 7.93 -3.97 5.40
CA ILE A 144 7.65 -5.38 5.71
C ILE A 144 8.68 -5.94 6.69
N SER A 145 9.96 -5.62 6.50
CA SER A 145 11.05 -6.05 7.39
C SER A 145 10.85 -5.54 8.83
N PHE A 146 10.42 -4.28 8.98
CA PHE A 146 10.05 -3.70 10.30
C PHE A 146 8.87 -4.42 10.94
N MET A 147 7.80 -4.71 10.20
CA MET A 147 6.68 -5.46 10.76
C MET A 147 7.09 -6.86 11.24
N LEU A 148 7.98 -7.54 10.51
CA LEU A 148 8.54 -8.82 10.95
C LEU A 148 9.39 -8.66 12.22
N SER A 149 10.14 -7.56 12.36
CA SER A 149 10.94 -7.29 13.56
C SER A 149 10.06 -7.06 14.80
N TYR A 150 8.88 -6.46 14.64
CA TYR A 150 7.92 -6.29 15.74
C TYR A 150 7.39 -7.63 16.25
N ASN A 151 7.19 -8.59 15.33
CA ASN A 151 6.86 -9.95 15.71
C ASN A 151 8.03 -10.66 16.42
N LYS A 152 9.27 -10.46 15.95
CA LYS A 152 10.49 -11.00 16.57
C LYS A 152 10.69 -10.48 17.99
N LEU A 153 10.39 -9.20 18.23
CA LEU A 153 10.39 -8.57 19.56
C LEU A 153 9.24 -9.02 20.46
N GLN A 154 8.28 -9.79 19.93
CA GLN A 154 7.10 -10.20 20.67
C GLN A 154 6.34 -9.02 21.29
N ALA A 155 6.16 -7.92 20.55
CA ALA A 155 5.38 -6.78 21.06
C ALA A 155 3.93 -7.20 21.37
N ASP A 156 3.38 -6.76 22.49
CA ASP A 156 2.00 -7.04 22.89
C ASP A 156 1.01 -6.34 21.96
N TYR A 157 1.35 -5.10 21.58
CA TYR A 157 0.61 -4.33 20.58
C TYR A 157 1.55 -3.68 19.59
N VAL A 158 1.06 -3.49 18.37
CA VAL A 158 1.77 -2.79 17.30
C VAL A 158 0.83 -1.74 16.73
N ALA A 159 1.17 -0.48 16.95
CA ALA A 159 0.42 0.68 16.53
C ALA A 159 1.23 1.43 15.47
N ILE A 160 0.95 1.23 14.18
CA ILE A 160 1.82 1.75 13.12
C ILE A 160 1.04 2.28 11.92
N LEU A 161 1.73 3.09 11.12
CA LEU A 161 1.30 3.44 9.78
C LEU A 161 2.03 2.56 8.77
N HIS A 162 1.31 2.01 7.80
CA HIS A 162 1.93 1.32 6.67
C HIS A 162 1.05 1.37 5.42
N PRO A 163 1.59 1.14 4.21
CA PRO A 163 0.78 1.01 3.01
C PRO A 163 -0.30 -0.08 3.17
N LEU A 164 -1.56 0.22 2.81
CA LEU A 164 -2.65 -0.77 2.88
C LEU A 164 -2.35 -2.01 2.03
N SER A 165 -1.58 -1.82 0.96
CA SER A 165 -1.13 -2.90 0.07
C SER A 165 -0.36 -4.04 0.76
N TYR A 166 0.18 -3.83 1.96
CA TYR A 166 0.83 -4.89 2.74
C TYR A 166 -0.15 -5.97 3.18
N MET A 167 -1.37 -5.57 3.52
CA MET A 167 -2.45 -6.46 3.94
C MET A 167 -3.21 -7.03 2.73
N ILE A 168 -3.64 -6.15 1.82
CA ILE A 168 -4.65 -6.53 0.81
C ILE A 168 -4.06 -7.27 -0.40
N LYS A 169 -2.75 -7.19 -0.62
CA LYS A 169 -2.09 -7.93 -1.71
C LYS A 169 -1.59 -9.27 -1.20
N LYS A 170 -2.11 -10.36 -1.77
CA LYS A 170 -1.77 -11.74 -1.40
C LYS A 170 -0.27 -12.04 -1.38
N ALA A 171 0.52 -11.43 -2.28
CA ALA A 171 1.97 -11.60 -2.29
C ALA A 171 2.65 -10.96 -1.06
N ASN A 172 2.23 -9.75 -0.67
CA ASN A 172 2.76 -9.07 0.51
C ASN A 172 2.27 -9.75 1.80
N TYR A 173 0.99 -10.15 1.84
CA TYR A 173 0.44 -10.93 2.96
C TYR A 173 1.26 -12.20 3.24
N LYS A 174 1.67 -12.93 2.19
CA LYS A 174 2.51 -14.13 2.34
C LYS A 174 3.86 -13.83 3.00
N LEU A 175 4.49 -12.70 2.66
CA LEU A 175 5.75 -12.27 3.29
C LEU A 175 5.52 -11.91 4.76
N LEU A 176 4.39 -11.28 5.08
CA LEU A 176 4.00 -10.89 6.44
C LEU A 176 3.29 -12.00 7.22
N LYS A 177 3.21 -13.23 6.70
CA LYS A 177 2.54 -14.34 7.38
C LYS A 177 3.06 -14.58 8.81
N PRO A 178 4.37 -14.49 9.12
CA PRO A 178 4.85 -14.59 10.49
C PRO A 178 4.26 -13.53 11.43
N PHE A 179 4.05 -12.31 10.95
CA PHE A 179 3.37 -11.24 11.70
C PHE A 179 1.87 -11.55 11.80
N TYR A 180 1.17 -11.70 10.68
CA TYR A 180 -0.29 -11.89 10.69
C TYR A 180 -0.74 -13.17 11.41
N ASN A 181 0.07 -14.21 11.51
CA ASN A 181 -0.25 -15.39 12.33
C ASN A 181 -0.29 -15.11 13.84
N ASN A 182 0.33 -14.03 14.30
CA ASN A 182 0.51 -13.73 15.72
C ASN A 182 -0.19 -12.43 16.14
N TYR A 183 -0.89 -11.75 15.23
CA TYR A 183 -1.54 -10.47 15.50
C TYR A 183 -2.92 -10.38 14.85
N THR A 184 -3.87 -9.80 15.57
CA THR A 184 -5.20 -9.41 15.08
C THR A 184 -5.25 -7.88 14.91
N LEU A 185 -5.95 -7.40 13.87
CA LEU A 185 -6.23 -5.98 13.72
C LEU A 185 -7.43 -5.61 14.60
N ILE A 186 -7.23 -4.73 15.59
CA ILE A 186 -8.28 -4.36 16.55
C ILE A 186 -8.89 -2.99 16.27
N ASP A 187 -8.13 -2.07 15.68
CA ASP A 187 -8.63 -0.76 15.25
C ASP A 187 -7.82 -0.25 14.06
N HIS A 188 -8.44 0.51 13.17
CA HIS A 188 -7.77 1.11 12.03
C HIS A 188 -8.44 2.37 11.48
N SER A 189 -7.72 3.10 10.62
CA SER A 189 -8.27 4.12 9.73
C SER A 189 -7.44 4.22 8.45
N ILE A 190 -8.09 4.46 7.32
CA ILE A 190 -7.43 4.65 6.02
C ILE A 190 -7.25 6.13 5.73
N ILE A 191 -6.03 6.50 5.35
CA ILE A 191 -5.64 7.86 4.98
C ILE A 191 -5.00 7.90 3.60
N ASN A 192 -5.03 9.07 2.97
CA ASN A 192 -4.37 9.31 1.70
C ASN A 192 -2.88 9.64 1.93
N SER A 193 -1.97 8.96 1.23
CA SER A 193 -0.54 9.25 1.28
C SER A 193 -0.17 10.71 0.93
N GLN A 194 -1.01 11.42 0.17
CA GLN A 194 -0.79 12.84 -0.18
C GLN A 194 -0.83 13.78 1.03
N GLU A 195 -1.33 13.30 2.17
CA GLU A 195 -1.33 14.05 3.43
C GLU A 195 0.07 14.19 4.04
N PHE A 196 1.03 13.38 3.59
CA PHE A 196 2.43 13.50 3.98
C PHE A 196 3.14 14.51 3.07
N SER A 197 3.75 15.52 3.69
CA SER A 197 4.59 16.49 2.97
C SER A 197 5.69 15.77 2.19
N MET A 198 6.01 16.26 0.98
CA MET A 198 7.08 15.72 0.11
C MET A 198 6.78 14.34 -0.51
N THR A 199 5.57 13.78 -0.35
CA THR A 199 5.12 12.67 -1.20
C THR A 199 4.70 13.18 -2.58
N SER A 200 4.48 12.27 -3.54
CA SER A 200 3.99 12.63 -4.87
C SER A 200 2.68 13.42 -4.77
N LYS A 201 2.74 14.73 -5.04
CA LYS A 201 1.56 15.61 -5.03
C LYS A 201 0.49 15.20 -6.05
N THR A 202 0.85 14.40 -7.05
CA THR A 202 -0.04 14.11 -8.18
C THR A 202 -0.95 12.90 -7.97
N LYS A 203 -0.55 11.89 -7.16
CA LYS A 203 -1.35 10.65 -6.97
C LYS A 203 -1.11 10.02 -5.60
N GLY A 204 -2.19 9.92 -4.82
CA GLY A 204 -2.23 9.25 -3.52
C GLY A 204 -2.35 7.74 -3.60
N PHE A 205 -1.91 7.06 -2.54
CA PHE A 205 -2.22 5.65 -2.29
C PHE A 205 -2.70 5.49 -0.84
N PRO A 206 -3.49 4.44 -0.54
CA PRO A 206 -4.00 4.22 0.81
C PRO A 206 -2.90 3.78 1.76
N ILE A 207 -2.79 4.49 2.88
CA ILE A 207 -2.03 4.11 4.07
C ILE A 207 -3.06 3.74 5.14
N ILE A 208 -2.79 2.68 5.89
CA ILE A 208 -3.57 2.30 7.06
C ILE A 208 -2.83 2.76 8.32
N ILE A 209 -3.53 3.50 9.18
CA ILE A 209 -3.17 3.71 10.58
C ILE A 209 -3.77 2.52 11.33
N ALA A 210 -2.94 1.59 11.79
CA ALA A 210 -3.39 0.29 12.29
C ALA A 210 -2.94 0.08 13.74
N LEU A 211 -3.85 -0.43 14.56
CA LEU A 211 -3.58 -0.98 15.88
C LEU A 211 -3.80 -2.49 15.85
N TYR A 212 -2.71 -3.22 16.07
CA TYR A 212 -2.69 -4.67 16.15
C TYR A 212 -2.48 -5.13 17.59
N LYS A 213 -3.13 -6.23 17.97
CA LYS A 213 -2.92 -6.93 19.25
C LYS A 213 -2.31 -8.28 19.01
N ARG A 214 -1.31 -8.66 19.80
CA ARG A 214 -0.73 -10.01 19.77
C ARG A 214 -1.80 -11.02 20.18
N ASP A 215 -2.09 -11.96 19.29
CA ASP A 215 -3.13 -12.96 19.45
C ASP A 215 -2.79 -14.18 18.57
N LYS A 216 -2.80 -15.38 19.18
CA LYS A 216 -2.52 -16.65 18.50
C LYS A 216 -3.57 -17.00 17.43
N LYS A 217 -4.76 -16.38 17.46
CA LYS A 217 -5.74 -16.50 16.38
C LYS A 217 -5.18 -15.94 15.07
N GLY A 218 -4.40 -14.86 15.16
CA GLY A 218 -3.89 -14.13 14.01
C GLY A 218 -4.99 -13.51 13.12
N LEU A 219 -4.56 -12.98 11.98
CA LEU A 219 -5.36 -12.35 10.95
C LEU A 219 -5.20 -13.11 9.63
N SER A 220 -6.21 -13.87 9.23
CA SER A 220 -6.17 -14.61 7.97
C SER A 220 -6.42 -13.67 6.77
N PHE A 221 -5.98 -14.07 5.57
CA PHE A 221 -6.30 -13.30 4.36
C PHE A 221 -7.81 -13.23 4.11
N LYS A 222 -8.56 -14.27 4.49
CA LYS A 222 -10.02 -14.29 4.41
C LYS A 222 -10.63 -13.26 5.36
N ASP A 223 -10.07 -13.06 6.55
CA ASP A 223 -10.53 -12.02 7.48
C ASP A 223 -10.32 -10.63 6.86
N ILE A 224 -9.17 -10.41 6.21
CA ILE A 224 -8.85 -9.14 5.50
C ILE A 224 -9.84 -8.90 4.35
N GLU A 225 -10.17 -9.92 3.56
CA GLU A 225 -11.16 -9.81 2.47
C GLU A 225 -12.58 -9.50 2.98
N ASN A 226 -12.89 -9.92 4.21
CA ASN A 226 -14.18 -9.68 4.85
C ASN A 226 -14.25 -8.37 5.65
N LEU A 227 -13.12 -7.67 5.81
CA LEU A 227 -13.05 -6.46 6.62
C LEU A 227 -13.72 -5.29 5.90
N GLU A 228 -14.54 -4.54 6.64
CA GLU A 228 -15.00 -3.23 6.23
C GLU A 228 -13.96 -2.19 6.66
N PHE A 229 -13.27 -1.61 5.67
CA PHE A 229 -12.27 -0.60 5.90
C PHE A 229 -12.92 0.76 6.08
N LYS A 230 -12.52 1.49 7.12
CA LYS A 230 -13.01 2.83 7.40
C LYS A 230 -11.93 3.87 7.12
N THR A 231 -12.24 4.91 6.35
CA THR A 231 -11.35 6.07 6.15
C THR A 231 -11.40 7.01 7.34
N ILE A 232 -10.39 7.86 7.49
CA ILE A 232 -10.37 8.90 8.53
C ILE A 232 -11.56 9.87 8.41
N ASP A 233 -12.11 10.05 7.20
CA ASP A 233 -13.31 10.84 6.92
C ASP A 233 -14.62 10.03 7.02
N ASN A 234 -14.59 8.90 7.72
CA ASN A 234 -15.74 8.00 7.98
C ASN A 234 -16.40 7.37 6.74
N ARG A 235 -15.74 7.34 5.58
CA ARG A 235 -16.21 6.53 4.44
C ARG A 235 -15.84 5.06 4.67
N THR A 236 -16.64 4.15 4.14
CA THR A 236 -16.35 2.71 4.22
C THR A 236 -16.16 2.10 2.84
N PHE A 237 -15.34 1.05 2.77
CA PHE A 237 -15.19 0.21 1.57
C PHE A 237 -14.76 -1.20 1.98
N ASN A 238 -14.95 -2.18 1.10
CA ASN A 238 -14.49 -3.55 1.32
C ASN A 238 -13.84 -4.12 0.06
N LEU A 239 -13.25 -5.30 0.17
CA LEU A 239 -12.52 -5.96 -0.93
C LEU A 239 -13.39 -6.97 -1.71
N LYS A 240 -14.67 -7.14 -1.37
CA LYS A 240 -15.60 -8.08 -2.00
C LYS A 240 -16.14 -7.53 -3.33
N LEU A 241 -15.23 -7.10 -4.18
CA LEU A 241 -15.52 -6.61 -5.52
C LEU A 241 -15.17 -7.70 -6.53
N ASP A 242 -16.04 -7.91 -7.52
CA ASP A 242 -15.68 -8.71 -8.66
C ASP A 242 -14.59 -8.00 -9.46
N SER A 243 -13.60 -8.76 -9.91
CA SER A 243 -12.35 -8.25 -10.45
C SER A 243 -12.16 -8.68 -11.89
N ILE A 244 -11.62 -7.76 -12.71
CA ILE A 244 -11.35 -8.03 -14.12
C ILE A 244 -10.42 -9.24 -14.32
N LYS A 245 -9.59 -9.57 -13.31
CA LYS A 245 -8.70 -10.74 -13.32
C LYS A 245 -9.45 -12.07 -13.50
N ASN A 246 -10.73 -12.11 -13.15
CA ASN A 246 -11.59 -13.28 -13.29
C ASN A 246 -11.97 -13.52 -14.77
N TYR A 247 -11.86 -12.48 -15.61
CA TYR A 247 -12.29 -12.50 -17.01
C TYR A 247 -11.10 -12.51 -17.97
N ILE A 248 -10.01 -11.79 -17.66
CA ILE A 248 -8.86 -11.62 -18.56
C ILE A 248 -7.50 -11.89 -17.92
N SER A 249 -6.53 -12.22 -18.76
CA SER A 249 -5.12 -12.28 -18.37
C SER A 249 -4.56 -10.88 -18.16
N LYS A 250 -3.90 -10.68 -17.01
CA LYS A 250 -3.31 -9.40 -16.61
C LYS A 250 -1.80 -9.29 -16.88
N TYR A 251 -1.17 -10.42 -17.19
CA TYR A 251 0.27 -10.54 -17.37
C TYR A 251 0.59 -11.27 -18.68
N PRO A 252 1.74 -10.96 -19.30
CA PRO A 252 2.23 -11.69 -20.48
C PRO A 252 2.33 -13.19 -20.22
N SER A 253 1.98 -14.00 -21.23
CA SER A 253 2.23 -15.44 -21.19
C SER A 253 3.63 -15.71 -21.74
N LYS A 254 4.45 -16.46 -21.01
CA LYS A 254 5.77 -16.90 -21.48
C LYS A 254 5.70 -17.96 -22.58
N PHE A 255 4.52 -18.54 -22.82
CA PHE A 255 4.34 -19.70 -23.69
C PHE A 255 3.61 -19.39 -25.00
N LYS A 256 3.10 -18.16 -25.18
CA LYS A 256 2.40 -17.78 -26.41
C LYS A 256 3.37 -17.09 -27.36
N GLN A 257 3.50 -17.63 -28.56
CA GLN A 257 4.10 -16.92 -29.68
C GLN A 257 3.09 -15.90 -30.22
N HIS A 258 3.60 -14.77 -30.73
CA HIS A 258 2.77 -13.74 -31.34
C HIS A 258 2.75 -13.89 -32.86
N SER A 259 1.70 -13.37 -33.48
CA SER A 259 1.52 -13.24 -34.92
C SER A 259 1.16 -11.80 -35.27
N ASP A 260 1.30 -11.42 -36.54
CA ASP A 260 0.96 -10.08 -37.03
C ASP A 260 -0.55 -9.76 -36.89
N SER A 261 -1.38 -10.80 -36.78
CA SER A 261 -2.84 -10.67 -36.60
C SER A 261 -3.27 -10.45 -35.15
N ASP A 262 -2.33 -10.56 -34.21
CA ASP A 262 -2.62 -10.42 -32.79
C ASP A 262 -2.89 -8.96 -32.40
N ILE A 263 -3.54 -8.82 -31.25
CA ILE A 263 -3.81 -7.55 -30.60
C ILE A 263 -3.16 -7.59 -29.24
N PHE A 264 -2.43 -6.53 -28.92
CA PHE A 264 -1.67 -6.46 -27.70
C PHE A 264 -2.27 -5.46 -26.71
N PHE A 265 -2.23 -5.84 -25.43
CA PHE A 265 -2.57 -4.98 -24.31
C PHE A 265 -1.39 -4.90 -23.35
N PHE A 266 -1.07 -3.72 -22.84
CA PHE A 266 0.01 -3.57 -21.87
C PHE A 266 -0.37 -4.19 -20.52
N THR A 267 0.58 -4.84 -19.84
CA THR A 267 0.35 -5.48 -18.54
C THR A 267 -0.37 -4.57 -17.54
N MET A 268 -1.35 -5.13 -16.83
CA MET A 268 -2.18 -4.39 -15.88
C MET A 268 -2.03 -5.00 -14.48
N ARG A 269 -1.66 -4.18 -13.49
CA ARG A 269 -1.44 -4.64 -12.11
C ARG A 269 -2.61 -4.25 -11.23
N ASP A 270 -2.54 -3.08 -10.63
CA ASP A 270 -3.61 -2.45 -9.86
C ASP A 270 -4.07 -1.16 -10.57
N ILE A 271 -5.12 -0.52 -10.05
CA ILE A 271 -5.68 0.73 -10.59
C ILE A 271 -4.59 1.83 -10.68
N ASN A 272 -3.72 1.96 -9.67
CA ASN A 272 -2.62 2.92 -9.69
C ASN A 272 -1.57 2.63 -10.77
N ALA A 273 -1.30 1.36 -11.09
CA ALA A 273 -0.45 0.98 -12.21
C ALA A 273 -1.12 1.27 -13.56
N LEU A 274 -2.41 0.92 -13.72
CA LEU A 274 -3.19 1.19 -14.93
C LEU A 274 -3.23 2.68 -15.27
N ASN A 275 -3.37 3.53 -14.25
CA ASN A 275 -3.39 4.98 -14.40
C ASN A 275 -2.05 5.56 -14.92
N ARG A 276 -0.98 4.77 -15.00
CA ARG A 276 0.35 5.18 -15.52
C ARG A 276 0.77 4.41 -16.76
N SER A 277 0.21 3.22 -16.99
CA SER A 277 0.56 2.37 -18.12
C SER A 277 -0.22 2.74 -19.38
N ARG A 278 0.25 2.27 -20.54
CA ARG A 278 -0.58 2.22 -21.76
C ARG A 278 -1.68 1.16 -21.60
N THR A 279 -2.61 1.11 -22.55
CA THR A 279 -3.67 0.10 -22.65
C THR A 279 -3.41 -0.73 -23.90
N PHE A 280 -4.12 -0.51 -25.00
CA PHE A 280 -3.79 -1.13 -26.29
C PHE A 280 -2.44 -0.61 -26.81
N ILE A 281 -1.64 -1.52 -27.38
CA ILE A 281 -0.33 -1.25 -27.98
C ILE A 281 -0.24 -1.99 -29.33
N GLN A 282 0.47 -1.41 -30.30
CA GLN A 282 0.63 -1.99 -31.64
C GLN A 282 1.81 -2.96 -31.69
N ASP A 283 2.91 -2.62 -31.03
CA ASP A 283 4.13 -3.41 -31.05
C ASP A 283 4.16 -4.42 -29.90
N TYR A 284 4.58 -5.64 -30.21
CA TYR A 284 4.87 -6.65 -29.20
C TYR A 284 6.13 -6.27 -28.40
N GLY A 285 6.16 -6.68 -27.13
CA GLY A 285 7.26 -6.45 -26.22
C GLY A 285 7.05 -7.18 -24.89
N GLU A 286 8.05 -7.15 -24.01
CA GLU A 286 8.07 -7.96 -22.77
C GLU A 286 6.87 -7.79 -21.85
N ASN A 287 6.20 -6.62 -21.90
CA ASN A 287 5.05 -6.29 -21.07
C ASN A 287 3.71 -6.47 -21.81
N SER A 288 3.71 -7.13 -22.97
CA SER A 288 2.54 -7.27 -23.84
C SER A 288 1.75 -8.52 -23.52
N ILE A 289 0.45 -8.34 -23.31
CA ILE A 289 -0.53 -9.41 -23.22
C ILE A 289 -1.09 -9.61 -24.64
N ILE A 290 -0.98 -10.83 -25.16
CA ILE A 290 -1.68 -11.24 -26.38
C ILE A 290 -3.15 -11.46 -26.03
N ILE A 291 -4.03 -10.63 -26.58
CA ILE A 291 -5.46 -10.65 -26.29
C ILE A 291 -6.10 -11.89 -26.91
N ASP A 292 -6.86 -12.62 -26.10
CA ASP A 292 -7.87 -13.54 -26.61
C ASP A 292 -9.03 -12.73 -27.19
N LYS A 293 -9.28 -12.84 -28.49
CA LYS A 293 -10.30 -12.05 -29.20
C LYS A 293 -11.69 -12.22 -28.58
N ASN A 294 -12.01 -13.40 -28.05
CA ASN A 294 -13.28 -13.66 -27.35
C ASN A 294 -13.44 -12.85 -26.05
N LYS A 295 -12.34 -12.30 -25.54
CA LYS A 295 -12.28 -11.51 -24.31
C LYS A 295 -12.04 -10.04 -24.57
N LEU A 296 -12.03 -9.59 -25.84
CA LEU A 296 -11.71 -8.22 -26.22
C LEU A 296 -12.58 -7.19 -25.49
N ALA A 297 -13.87 -7.45 -25.34
CA ALA A 297 -14.80 -6.56 -24.65
C ALA A 297 -14.29 -6.17 -23.25
N TYR A 298 -13.71 -7.12 -22.51
CA TYR A 298 -13.15 -6.86 -21.18
C TYR A 298 -11.84 -6.06 -21.23
N TYR A 299 -11.04 -6.17 -22.29
CA TYR A 299 -9.88 -5.29 -22.49
C TYR A 299 -10.31 -3.87 -22.86
N CYS A 300 -11.37 -3.71 -23.68
CA CYS A 300 -12.01 -2.43 -23.93
C CYS A 300 -12.58 -1.82 -22.63
N TYR A 301 -13.20 -2.64 -21.78
CA TYR A 301 -13.62 -2.22 -20.44
C TYR A 301 -12.46 -1.59 -19.66
N VAL A 302 -11.29 -2.22 -19.62
CA VAL A 302 -10.11 -1.68 -18.92
C VAL A 302 -9.60 -0.39 -19.57
N ASP A 303 -9.58 -0.29 -20.90
CA ASP A 303 -9.18 0.93 -21.61
C ASP A 303 -10.09 2.11 -21.28
N VAL A 304 -11.41 1.89 -21.24
CA VAL A 304 -12.38 2.91 -20.86
C VAL A 304 -12.31 3.21 -19.37
N PHE A 305 -12.26 2.19 -18.50
CA PHE A 305 -12.13 2.34 -17.03
C PHE A 305 -10.97 3.28 -16.67
N LYS A 306 -9.83 3.16 -17.36
CA LYS A 306 -8.68 4.02 -17.15
C LYS A 306 -9.02 5.51 -17.22
N ARG A 307 -9.95 5.91 -18.08
CA ARG A 307 -10.41 7.31 -18.22
C ARG A 307 -11.21 7.78 -17.02
N TYR A 308 -11.86 6.87 -16.28
CA TYR A 308 -12.71 7.17 -15.13
C TYR A 308 -11.97 7.08 -13.80
N ILE A 309 -10.69 6.66 -13.78
CA ILE A 309 -9.89 6.55 -12.55
C ILE A 309 -9.82 7.88 -11.77
N HIS A 310 -9.88 9.04 -12.44
CA HIS A 310 -9.86 10.34 -11.76
C HIS A 310 -11.09 10.60 -10.86
N LYS A 311 -12.19 9.86 -11.06
CA LYS A 311 -13.38 9.91 -10.22
C LYS A 311 -13.30 8.96 -9.03
N LEU A 312 -12.40 7.97 -9.09
CA LEU A 312 -12.27 6.99 -8.03
C LEU A 312 -11.65 7.60 -6.77
N PRO A 313 -12.22 7.29 -5.59
CA PRO A 313 -11.55 7.56 -4.33
C PRO A 313 -10.16 6.91 -4.25
N TYR A 314 -9.21 7.61 -3.61
CA TYR A 314 -7.81 7.19 -3.52
C TYR A 314 -7.62 5.77 -2.94
N TYR A 315 -8.53 5.34 -2.07
CA TYR A 315 -8.42 4.05 -1.36
C TYR A 315 -8.64 2.83 -2.26
N TYR A 316 -9.17 3.00 -3.48
CA TYR A 316 -9.21 1.94 -4.49
C TYR A 316 -7.88 1.77 -5.25
N GLY A 317 -6.92 2.69 -5.12
CA GLY A 317 -5.74 2.74 -5.98
C GLY A 317 -4.87 1.47 -5.96
N ASN A 318 -4.84 0.72 -4.86
CA ASN A 318 -4.09 -0.54 -4.74
C ASN A 318 -4.91 -1.81 -4.97
N ILE A 319 -6.19 -1.67 -5.29
CA ILE A 319 -7.07 -2.78 -5.65
C ILE A 319 -6.98 -3.03 -7.17
N ASP A 320 -7.32 -4.24 -7.57
CA ASP A 320 -7.47 -4.58 -8.98
C ASP A 320 -8.62 -3.80 -9.62
N VAL A 321 -8.61 -3.66 -10.95
CA VAL A 321 -9.76 -3.12 -11.68
C VAL A 321 -10.97 -4.00 -11.37
N PHE A 322 -12.01 -3.39 -10.81
CA PHE A 322 -13.26 -4.04 -10.45
C PHE A 322 -14.33 -3.80 -11.50
N ILE A 323 -15.34 -4.66 -11.52
CA ILE A 323 -16.36 -4.70 -12.56
C ILE A 323 -17.68 -5.20 -11.97
N ASN A 324 -18.81 -4.63 -12.40
CA ASN A 324 -20.11 -5.28 -12.32
C ASN A 324 -20.34 -5.99 -13.66
N ASN A 325 -19.97 -7.27 -13.73
CA ASN A 325 -19.99 -7.99 -15.00
C ASN A 325 -21.40 -8.11 -15.57
N GLN A 326 -22.42 -8.29 -14.72
CA GLN A 326 -23.80 -8.41 -15.18
C GLN A 326 -24.26 -7.15 -15.92
N GLU A 327 -24.04 -5.97 -15.34
CA GLU A 327 -24.36 -4.70 -16.01
C GLU A 327 -23.48 -4.46 -17.23
N PHE A 328 -22.19 -4.76 -17.13
CA PHE A 328 -21.24 -4.58 -18.23
C PHE A 328 -21.64 -5.39 -19.47
N GLN A 329 -22.08 -6.65 -19.32
CA GLN A 329 -22.48 -7.47 -20.46
C GLN A 329 -23.60 -6.84 -21.29
N ASN A 330 -24.52 -6.11 -20.66
CA ASN A 330 -25.65 -5.46 -21.33
C ASN A 330 -25.24 -4.26 -22.19
N ILE A 331 -24.06 -3.68 -21.95
CA ILE A 331 -23.61 -2.44 -22.59
C ILE A 331 -22.21 -2.56 -23.22
N LYS A 332 -21.64 -3.77 -23.28
CA LYS A 332 -20.26 -4.03 -23.72
C LYS A 332 -19.94 -3.45 -25.10
N ASP A 333 -20.91 -3.43 -26.00
CA ASP A 333 -20.75 -2.93 -27.37
C ASP A 333 -20.43 -1.42 -27.40
N VAL A 334 -20.93 -0.65 -26.42
CA VAL A 334 -20.59 0.76 -26.24
C VAL A 334 -19.12 0.92 -25.84
N PHE A 335 -18.62 0.03 -24.97
CA PHE A 335 -17.21 0.02 -24.55
C PHE A 335 -16.28 -0.34 -25.70
N ILE A 336 -16.64 -1.34 -26.51
CA ILE A 336 -15.89 -1.73 -27.71
C ILE A 336 -15.82 -0.56 -28.69
N THR A 337 -16.98 0.04 -29.00
CA THR A 337 -17.08 1.22 -29.88
C THR A 337 -16.19 2.36 -29.39
N ASN A 338 -16.25 2.71 -28.11
CA ASN A 338 -15.43 3.78 -27.52
C ASN A 338 -13.93 3.52 -27.67
N SER A 339 -13.48 2.29 -27.42
CA SER A 339 -12.07 1.92 -27.58
C SER A 339 -11.64 1.91 -29.05
N PHE A 340 -12.48 1.46 -29.98
CA PHE A 340 -12.15 1.41 -31.41
C PHE A 340 -12.06 2.80 -32.04
N GLU A 341 -12.88 3.75 -31.60
CA GLU A 341 -12.76 5.15 -32.02
C GLU A 341 -11.47 5.80 -31.51
N ARG A 342 -11.00 5.40 -30.31
CA ARG A 342 -9.74 5.87 -29.72
C ARG A 342 -8.49 5.20 -30.29
N HIS A 343 -8.63 3.96 -30.74
CA HIS A 343 -7.55 3.14 -31.31
C HIS A 343 -7.98 2.64 -32.71
N PRO A 344 -8.04 3.51 -33.73
CA PRO A 344 -8.64 3.18 -35.02
C PRO A 344 -8.05 1.96 -35.73
N TRP A 345 -6.76 1.69 -35.50
CA TRP A 345 -6.04 0.52 -36.04
C TRP A 345 -6.61 -0.82 -35.57
N LEU A 346 -7.44 -0.86 -34.51
CA LEU A 346 -8.17 -2.07 -34.12
C LEU A 346 -9.21 -2.49 -35.16
N LYS A 347 -9.70 -1.57 -35.99
CA LYS A 347 -10.67 -1.86 -37.06
C LYS A 347 -10.07 -2.76 -38.14
N ASP A 348 -8.76 -2.66 -38.35
CA ASP A 348 -8.03 -3.45 -39.36
C ASP A 348 -7.86 -4.92 -38.95
N LYS A 349 -8.27 -5.28 -37.72
CA LYS A 349 -8.14 -6.63 -37.16
C LYS A 349 -9.36 -7.53 -37.40
N ASN A 350 -10.33 -7.08 -38.21
CA ASN A 350 -11.55 -7.82 -38.62
C ASN A 350 -12.31 -8.44 -37.45
N ILE A 351 -12.60 -7.63 -36.42
CA ILE A 351 -13.34 -8.06 -35.25
C ILE A 351 -14.80 -7.67 -35.41
N GLU A 352 -15.71 -8.63 -35.27
CA GLU A 352 -17.15 -8.39 -35.25
C GLU A 352 -17.60 -7.78 -33.92
N TYR A 353 -18.34 -6.67 -33.98
CA TYR A 353 -19.01 -6.05 -32.85
C TYR A 353 -20.20 -5.20 -33.35
N ASN A 354 -21.19 -4.97 -32.50
CA ASN A 354 -22.26 -4.04 -32.84
C ASN A 354 -21.81 -2.62 -32.53
N TYR A 355 -21.85 -1.74 -33.54
CA TYR A 355 -21.56 -0.32 -33.32
C TYR A 355 -22.62 0.30 -32.40
N ASN A 356 -22.19 0.94 -31.31
CA ASN A 356 -23.05 1.66 -30.39
C ASN A 356 -22.32 2.85 -29.77
N ASN A 357 -22.73 4.06 -30.13
CA ASN A 357 -22.11 5.31 -29.68
C ASN A 357 -22.86 6.01 -28.55
N ASN A 358 -23.77 5.31 -27.85
CA ASN A 358 -24.49 5.86 -26.71
C ASN A 358 -23.59 5.91 -25.46
N TYR A 359 -22.62 6.82 -25.45
CA TYR A 359 -21.62 6.94 -24.39
C TYR A 359 -22.18 7.35 -23.02
N ASN A 360 -23.41 7.85 -22.97
CA ASN A 360 -24.11 8.09 -21.70
C ASN A 360 -24.28 6.80 -20.89
N LEU A 361 -24.33 5.63 -21.55
CA LEU A 361 -24.37 4.33 -20.88
C LEU A 361 -23.07 4.02 -20.11
N ILE A 362 -21.91 4.47 -20.63
CA ILE A 362 -20.63 4.33 -19.93
C ILE A 362 -20.62 5.22 -18.68
N ASP A 363 -21.06 6.47 -18.81
CA ASP A 363 -21.15 7.40 -17.68
C ASP A 363 -22.09 6.90 -16.58
N ALA A 364 -23.28 6.42 -16.96
CA ALA A 364 -24.24 5.84 -16.04
C ALA A 364 -23.67 4.59 -15.32
N TYR A 365 -23.01 3.70 -16.08
CA TYR A 365 -22.37 2.52 -15.52
C TYR A 365 -21.31 2.87 -14.47
N PHE A 366 -20.41 3.82 -14.76
CA PHE A 366 -19.36 4.16 -13.80
C PHE A 366 -19.87 4.94 -12.59
N LYS A 367 -20.90 5.78 -12.74
CA LYS A 367 -21.57 6.41 -11.58
C LYS A 367 -22.12 5.36 -10.63
N ASN A 368 -22.88 4.40 -11.16
CA ASN A 368 -23.42 3.31 -10.37
C ASN A 368 -22.31 2.46 -9.73
N LEU A 369 -21.29 2.08 -10.53
CA LEU A 369 -20.18 1.25 -10.06
C LEU A 369 -19.37 1.93 -8.94
N PHE A 370 -19.26 3.27 -8.95
CA PHE A 370 -18.49 4.03 -7.96
C PHE A 370 -19.34 4.53 -6.78
N GLY A 371 -20.66 4.36 -6.84
CA GLY A 371 -21.60 4.83 -5.83
C GLY A 371 -21.79 6.36 -5.83
N GLU A 372 -21.80 6.98 -7.02
CA GLU A 372 -22.05 8.42 -7.25
C GLU A 372 -23.50 8.74 -7.61
#